data_AF-A0A7X7WKW4-F1
#
_entry.id   AF-A0A7X7WKW4-F1
#
_cell.length_a   1.000
_cell.length_b   1.000
_cell.length_c   1.000
_cell.angle_alpha   90.00
_cell.angle_beta   90.00
_cell.angle_gamma   90.00
#
_symmetry.space_group_name_H-M   'P 1'
#
loop_
_entity.id
_entity.type
_entity.pdbx_description
1 polymer ?
#
loop_
_entity_poly.entity_id
_entity_poly.type
_entity_poly.pdbx_seq_one_letter_code
_entity_poly.pdbx_strand_id
1 'polypeptide(L)' 'RGLPVIINSAYSSYKANFSSWLADDYVVKSPDLTELKDTIRKHTLK' A
#
# COMPACT_ATOMS: atom_id res chain seq x y z
N ARG A 1 -2.60 -10.45 -16.30
CA ARG A 1 -1.83 -9.57 -15.39
C ARG A 1 -2.84 -8.88 -14.49
N GLY A 2 -2.70 -9.02 -13.17
CA GLY A 2 -3.67 -8.54 -12.19
C GLY A 2 -3.57 -7.04 -11.94
N LEU A 3 -4.68 -6.41 -11.56
CA LEU A 3 -4.70 -5.03 -11.09
C LEU A 3 -3.86 -4.94 -9.80
N PRO A 4 -2.91 -4.00 -9.69
CA PRO A 4 -2.12 -3.83 -8.48
C PRO A 4 -3.03 -3.41 -7.32
N VAL A 5 -2.85 -4.04 -6.16
CA VAL A 5 -3.64 -3.77 -4.96
C VAL A 5 -2.74 -3.14 -3.90
N ILE A 6 -3.10 -1.94 -3.46
CA ILE A 6 -2.40 -1.23 -2.37
C ILE A 6 -3.36 -1.11 -1.19
N ILE A 7 -2.92 -1.55 -0.01
CA ILE A 7 -3.70 -1.37 1.23
C ILE A 7 -3.24 -0.09 1.92
N ASN A 8 -4.16 0.83 2.20
CA ASN A 8 -3.92 2.06 2.98
C ASN A 8 -4.75 2.06 4.27
N SER A 9 -4.10 1.85 5.41
CA SER A 9 -4.78 1.64 6.69
C SER A 9 -4.12 2.43 7.82
N ALA A 10 -4.92 2.92 8.78
CA ALA A 10 -4.43 3.66 9.94
C ALA A 10 -3.68 2.77 10.96
N TYR A 11 -3.73 1.45 10.78
CA TYR A 11 -3.14 0.51 11.72
C TYR A 11 -1.87 -0.11 11.14
N SER A 12 -0.71 0.25 11.68
CA SER A 12 0.58 -0.34 11.28
C SER A 12 0.70 -1.83 11.66
N SER A 13 -0.01 -2.27 12.70
CA SER A 13 0.04 -3.65 13.21
C SER A 13 -0.43 -4.71 12.21
N TYR A 14 -1.31 -4.36 11.27
CA TYR A 14 -1.76 -5.30 10.23
C TYR A 14 -0.76 -5.44 9.08
N LYS A 15 0.29 -4.60 9.02
CA LYS A 15 1.38 -4.75 8.05
C LYS A 15 2.10 -6.09 8.23
N ALA A 16 2.12 -6.63 9.45
CA ALA A 16 2.73 -7.93 9.79
C ALA A 16 1.75 -9.12 9.73
N ASN A 17 0.46 -8.89 9.48
CA ASN A 17 -0.52 -9.96 9.41
C ASN A 17 -0.48 -10.65 8.04
N PHE A 18 -0.53 -11.98 8.02
CA PHE A 18 -0.43 -12.83 6.82
C PHE A 18 -1.38 -12.39 5.67
N SER A 19 -2.52 -11.78 6.00
CA SER A 19 -3.49 -11.27 5.01
C SER A 19 -3.04 -10.02 4.25
N SER A 20 -2.08 -9.24 4.76
CA SER A 20 -1.54 -8.06 4.06
C SER A 20 -0.52 -8.43 2.97
N TRP A 21 0.02 -9.65 3.01
CA TRP A 21 1.02 -10.14 2.05
C TRP A 21 0.44 -10.40 0.65
N LEU A 22 -0.88 -10.46 0.52
CA LEU A 22 -1.57 -10.61 -0.76
C LEU A 22 -1.62 -9.30 -1.57
N ALA A 23 -1.35 -8.16 -0.93
CA ALA A 23 -1.28 -6.87 -1.60
C ALA A 23 0.14 -6.60 -2.11
N ASP A 24 0.24 -5.86 -3.22
CA ASP A 24 1.53 -5.47 -3.80
C ASP A 24 2.29 -4.46 -2.92
N ASP A 25 1.57 -3.67 -2.10
CA ASP A 25 2.14 -2.77 -1.11
C ASP A 25 1.13 -2.47 0.03
N TYR A 26 1.68 -2.09 1.19
CA TYR A 26 0.91 -1.66 2.37
C TYR A 26 1.45 -0.32 2.89
N VAL A 27 0.60 0.71 2.87
CA VAL A 27 0.90 2.08 3.32
C VAL A 27 0.13 2.36 4.60
N VAL A 28 0.82 2.90 5.61
CA VAL A 28 0.15 3.36 6.84
C VAL A 28 -0.44 4.73 6.58
N LYS A 29 -1.70 4.94 6.95
CA LYS A 29 -2.39 6.20 6.73
C LYS A 29 -1.68 7.32 7.48
N SER A 30 -1.38 8.40 6.75
CA SER A 30 -0.74 9.61 7.25
C SER A 30 -1.48 10.84 6.69
N PRO A 31 -1.47 11.99 7.40
CA PRO A 31 -1.88 13.28 6.84
C PRO A 31 -1.01 13.68 5.63
N ASP A 32 0.25 13.27 5.61
CA ASP A 32 1.12 13.42 4.45
C ASP A 32 0.85 12.31 3.42
N LEU A 33 0.37 12.71 2.24
CA LEU A 33 0.02 11.80 1.15
C LEU A 33 1.19 11.46 0.22
N THR A 34 2.40 11.96 0.50
CA THR A 34 3.58 11.75 -0.35
C THR A 34 3.87 10.26 -0.54
N GLU A 35 3.96 9.48 0.54
CA GLU A 35 4.23 8.04 0.51
C GLU A 35 3.18 7.27 -0.32
N LEU A 36 1.89 7.60 -0.15
CA LEU A 36 0.80 6.96 -0.89
C LEU A 36 0.91 7.24 -2.39
N LYS A 37 1.14 8.51 -2.77
CA LYS A 37 1.22 8.93 -4.18
C LYS A 37 2.41 8.29 -4.88
N ASP A 38 3.56 8.19 -4.19
CA ASP A 38 4.76 7.57 -4.76
C ASP A 38 4.58 6.06 -4.92
N THR A 39 3.88 5.41 -3.98
CA THR A 39 3.52 4.00 -4.09
C THR A 39 2.58 3.74 -5.28
N ILE A 40 1.59 4.61 -5.51
CA ILE A 40 0.72 4.52 -6.69
C ILE A 40 1.54 4.66 -7.98
N ARG A 41 2.40 5.68 -8.08
CA ARG A 41 3.26 5.90 -9.25
C ARG A 41 4.16 4.70 -9.55
N LYS A 42 4.75 4.09 -8.51
CA LYS A 42 5.56 2.87 -8.60
C LYS A 42 4.83 1.71 -9.30
N HIS A 43 3.50 1.61 -9.18
CA HIS A 43 2.70 0.54 -9.79
C HIS A 43 1.99 0.94 -11.08
N THR A 44 1.74 2.23 -11.31
CA THR A 44 1.12 2.73 -12.55
C THR A 44 2.14 2.99 -13.67
N LEU A 45 3.39 3.31 -13.33
CA LEU A 45 4.46 3.62 -14.31
C LEU A 45 5.32 2.39 -14.66
N LYS A 46 4.87 1.18 -14.31
CA LYS A 46 5.48 -0.09 -14.71
C LYS A 46 4.95 -0.60 -16.03
#